data_AF-A0A8I6AFH0-F1
#
_entry.id   AF-A0A8I6AFH0-F1
#
_cell.length_a   1.000
_cell.length_b   1.000
_cell.length_c   1.000
_cell.angle_alpha   90.00
_cell.angle_beta   90.00
_cell.angle_gamma   90.00
#
_symmetry.space_group_name_H-M   'P 1'
#
loop_
_entity.id
_entity.type
_entity.pdbx_description
1 polymer ?
#
loop_
_entity_poly.entity_id
_entity_poly.type
_entity_poly.pdbx_seq_one_letter_code
_entity_poly.pdbx_strand_id
1 'polypeptide(L)'
;MTIQWAAVASFLYAEIGLILIFCLPFISPQRWHKIFSFSVWTKIASFWNKAFLTIIILLVVLFLDAVREVKKYSSINVVEKNSASRPAAYEQAQMRLFRSQRNLYISGFSLFFWLVLRRLVTLITQLAKEITNKGVLKIQAENTNKAAKKFMEENERLKLVLKNNDNTEEHVLETENKKLVEDKERLKTELKKASDALFKAQNDVMTMKIQSERLSKEYDRLLKEHSELQVGDMYLSM
;
A
#
# COMPACT_ATOMS: atom_id res chain seq x y z
N MET A 1 16.14 -61.84 17.06
CA MET A 1 15.59 -60.61 17.67
C MET A 1 14.11 -60.85 17.93
N THR A 2 13.53 -60.35 19.02
CA THR A 2 12.06 -60.43 19.17
C THR A 2 11.41 -59.48 18.17
N ILE A 3 10.18 -59.80 17.74
CA ILE A 3 9.43 -59.01 16.75
C ILE A 3 9.26 -57.56 17.21
N GLN A 4 9.14 -57.33 18.53
CA GLN A 4 9.06 -56.00 19.14
C GLN A 4 10.27 -55.13 18.82
N TRP A 5 11.49 -55.63 19.05
CA TRP A 5 12.72 -54.86 18.81
C TRP A 5 13.01 -54.65 17.32
N ALA A 6 12.57 -55.57 16.46
CA ALA A 6 12.62 -55.39 15.01
C ALA A 6 11.69 -54.25 14.54
N ALA A 7 10.49 -54.15 15.10
CA ALA A 7 9.56 -53.06 14.80
C ALA A 7 10.14 -51.69 15.25
N VAL A 8 10.72 -51.61 16.45
CA VAL A 8 11.34 -50.37 16.95
C VAL A 8 12.56 -49.99 16.10
N ALA A 9 13.39 -50.95 15.69
CA ALA A 9 14.51 -50.69 14.80
C ALA A 9 14.06 -50.21 13.40
N SER A 10 13.00 -50.82 12.85
CA SER A 10 12.42 -50.37 11.58
C SER A 10 11.88 -48.94 11.68
N PHE A 11 11.21 -48.61 12.77
CA PHE A 11 10.73 -47.25 13.04
C PHE A 11 11.89 -46.25 13.14
N LEU A 12 12.96 -46.58 13.88
CA LEU A 12 14.18 -45.77 13.96
C LEU A 12 14.81 -45.51 12.57
N TYR A 13 14.92 -46.53 11.72
CA TYR A 13 15.48 -46.35 10.38
C TYR A 13 14.61 -45.46 9.49
N ALA A 14 13.28 -45.56 9.63
CA ALA A 14 12.36 -44.67 8.95
C ALA A 14 12.51 -43.22 9.42
N GLU A 15 12.66 -42.99 10.73
CA GLU A 15 12.92 -41.65 11.30
C GLU A 15 14.23 -41.06 10.76
N ILE A 16 15.32 -41.84 10.77
CA ILE A 16 16.62 -41.40 10.25
C ILE A 16 16.51 -41.06 8.77
N GLY A 17 15.85 -41.90 7.97
CA GLY A 17 15.60 -41.62 6.56
C GLY A 17 14.83 -40.32 6.35
N LEU A 18 13.77 -40.09 7.13
CA LEU A 18 12.97 -38.87 7.05
C LEU A 18 13.78 -37.62 7.47
N ILE A 19 14.59 -37.71 8.53
CA ILE A 19 15.46 -36.62 8.98
C ILE A 19 16.52 -36.32 7.93
N LEU A 20 17.15 -37.34 7.34
CA LEU A 20 18.11 -37.12 6.25
C LEU A 20 17.44 -36.43 5.06
N ILE A 21 16.23 -36.86 4.68
CA ILE A 21 15.46 -36.20 3.62
C ILE A 21 15.15 -34.73 3.97
N PHE A 22 14.84 -34.43 5.24
CA PHE A 22 14.56 -33.05 5.68
C PHE A 22 15.81 -32.19 5.89
N CYS A 23 16.94 -32.77 6.31
CA CYS A 23 18.21 -32.08 6.52
C CYS A 23 19.00 -31.89 5.22
N LEU A 24 18.76 -32.72 4.20
CA LEU A 24 19.43 -32.57 2.92
C LEU A 24 19.01 -31.24 2.25
N PRO A 25 19.97 -30.36 1.92
CA PRO A 25 19.70 -29.10 1.22
C PRO A 25 19.21 -29.31 -0.22
N PHE A 26 19.05 -30.56 -0.66
CA PHE A 26 18.64 -30.92 -2.02
C PHE A 26 17.20 -30.50 -2.35
N ILE A 27 16.33 -30.36 -1.33
CA ILE A 27 14.95 -29.91 -1.52
C ILE A 27 14.86 -28.48 -0.98
N SER A 28 14.83 -27.51 -1.89
CA SER A 28 14.72 -26.10 -1.49
C SER A 28 13.47 -25.87 -0.62
N PRO A 29 13.52 -24.96 0.38
CA PRO A 29 12.37 -24.60 1.21
C PRO A 29 11.11 -24.24 0.40
N GLN A 30 11.30 -23.75 -0.83
CA GLN A 30 10.23 -23.41 -1.76
C GLN A 30 9.47 -24.64 -2.28
N ARG A 31 10.14 -25.79 -2.47
CA ARG A 31 9.47 -27.04 -2.88
C ARG A 31 8.66 -27.63 -1.74
N TRP A 32 9.21 -27.60 -0.52
CA TRP A 32 8.48 -27.97 0.68
C TRP A 32 7.26 -27.07 0.90
N HIS A 33 7.39 -25.75 0.71
CA HIS A 33 6.25 -24.83 0.75
C HIS A 33 5.11 -25.26 -0.18
N LYS A 34 5.40 -25.67 -1.42
CA LYS A 34 4.38 -26.11 -2.38
C LYS A 34 3.68 -27.41 -1.95
N ILE A 35 4.40 -28.31 -1.29
CA ILE A 35 3.86 -29.58 -0.77
C ILE A 35 3.04 -29.34 0.51
N PHE A 36 3.53 -28.46 1.40
CA PHE A 36 2.89 -28.12 2.68
C PHE A 36 1.72 -27.14 2.56
N SER A 37 1.62 -26.38 1.45
CA SER A 37 0.49 -25.49 1.15
C SER A 37 -0.72 -26.22 0.58
N PHE A 38 -0.60 -27.51 0.24
CA PHE A 38 -1.77 -28.31 -0.07
C PHE A 38 -2.69 -28.36 1.15
N SER A 39 -3.97 -28.03 0.95
CA SER A 39 -5.04 -28.02 1.97
C SER A 39 -5.10 -29.31 2.83
N VAL A 40 -4.67 -30.43 2.26
CA VAL A 40 -4.53 -31.73 2.93
C VAL A 40 -3.56 -31.67 4.12
N TRP A 41 -2.46 -30.93 4.00
CA TRP A 41 -1.47 -30.81 5.07
C TRP A 41 -1.98 -29.97 6.25
N THR A 42 -2.83 -28.97 6.01
CA THR A 42 -3.44 -28.21 7.10
C THR A 42 -4.42 -29.07 7.91
N LYS A 43 -5.16 -29.97 7.24
CA LYS A 43 -6.04 -30.93 7.91
C LYS A 43 -5.25 -31.99 8.67
N ILE A 44 -4.17 -32.52 8.09
CA ILE A 44 -3.31 -33.52 8.74
C ILE A 44 -2.59 -32.95 9.97
N ALA A 45 -2.20 -31.66 9.94
CA ALA A 45 -1.51 -30.99 11.03
C ALA A 45 -2.34 -30.94 12.33
N SER A 46 -3.67 -30.81 12.22
CA SER A 46 -4.58 -30.83 13.38
C SER A 46 -4.59 -32.20 14.08
N PHE A 47 -4.55 -33.27 13.29
CA PHE A 47 -4.48 -34.64 13.81
C PHE A 47 -3.07 -35.01 14.32
N TRP A 48 -2.03 -34.38 13.76
CA TRP A 48 -0.63 -34.68 14.04
C TRP A 48 -0.25 -34.50 15.51
N ASN A 49 -0.81 -33.50 16.20
CA ASN A 49 -0.53 -33.31 17.63
C ASN A 49 -1.04 -34.48 18.49
N LYS A 50 -2.22 -35.04 18.16
CA LYS A 50 -2.78 -36.19 18.88
C LYS A 50 -1.97 -37.45 18.61
N ALA A 51 -1.69 -37.73 17.34
CA ALA A 51 -0.88 -38.88 16.93
C ALA A 51 0.56 -38.82 17.48
N PHE A 52 1.16 -37.62 17.48
CA PHE A 52 2.48 -37.39 18.07
C PHE A 52 2.49 -37.73 19.56
N LEU A 53 1.49 -37.27 20.31
CA LEU A 53 1.39 -37.52 21.75
C LEU A 53 1.19 -39.00 22.06
N THR A 54 0.42 -39.72 21.25
CA THR A 54 0.27 -41.18 21.42
C THR A 54 1.58 -41.92 21.14
N ILE A 55 2.31 -41.53 20.09
CA ILE A 55 3.57 -42.20 19.70
C ILE A 55 4.68 -41.92 20.72
N ILE A 56 4.80 -40.68 21.23
CA ILE A 56 5.82 -40.35 22.25
C ILE A 56 5.56 -41.12 23.55
N ILE A 57 4.31 -41.27 23.99
CA ILE A 57 3.99 -42.07 25.18
C ILE A 57 4.39 -43.53 24.97
N LEU A 58 4.08 -44.09 23.80
CA LEU A 58 4.46 -45.45 23.43
C LEU A 58 5.99 -45.64 23.43
N LEU A 59 6.75 -44.69 22.84
CA LEU A 59 8.21 -44.70 22.85
C LEU A 59 8.80 -44.59 24.25
N VAL A 60 8.23 -43.73 25.11
CA VAL A 60 8.66 -43.60 26.51
C VAL A 60 8.44 -44.90 27.27
N VAL A 61 7.29 -45.56 27.10
CA VAL A 61 7.01 -46.86 27.74
C VAL A 61 8.00 -47.92 27.27
N LEU A 62 8.26 -48.03 25.97
CA LEU A 62 9.26 -48.95 25.40
C LEU A 62 10.67 -48.67 25.92
N PHE A 63 11.03 -47.39 26.07
CA PHE A 63 12.32 -46.99 26.62
C PHE A 63 12.44 -47.36 28.10
N LEU A 64 11.40 -47.12 28.91
CA LEU A 64 11.39 -47.52 30.32
C LEU A 64 11.43 -49.05 30.48
N ASP A 65 10.76 -49.79 29.59
CA ASP A 65 10.85 -51.25 29.55
C ASP A 65 12.28 -51.72 29.23
N ALA A 66 12.94 -51.09 28.25
CA ALA A 66 14.35 -51.33 27.93
C ALA A 66 15.28 -51.06 29.12
N VAL A 67 15.07 -49.93 29.83
CA VAL A 67 15.85 -49.56 31.02
C VAL A 67 15.65 -50.59 32.13
N ARG A 68 14.40 -50.99 32.39
CA ARG A 68 14.07 -52.00 33.39
C ARG A 68 14.69 -53.35 33.03
N GLU A 69 14.65 -53.73 31.76
CA GLU A 69 15.22 -54.96 31.23
C GLU A 69 16.75 -54.97 31.40
N VAL A 70 17.45 -53.89 31.07
CA VAL A 70 18.90 -53.74 31.31
C VAL A 70 19.24 -53.78 32.80
N LYS A 71 18.48 -53.09 33.66
CA LYS A 71 18.73 -53.09 35.11
C LYS A 71 18.49 -54.47 35.75
N LYS A 72 17.44 -55.18 35.30
CA LYS A 72 17.13 -56.55 35.73
C LYS A 72 18.23 -57.51 35.31
N TYR A 73 18.68 -57.49 34.07
CA TYR A 73 19.76 -58.38 33.63
C TYR A 73 21.12 -57.98 34.21
N SER A 74 21.38 -56.70 34.44
CA SER A 74 22.60 -56.24 35.11
C SER A 74 22.69 -56.77 36.55
N SER A 75 21.60 -56.68 37.32
CA SER A 75 21.56 -57.20 38.70
C SER A 75 21.69 -58.72 38.78
N ILE A 76 21.04 -59.46 37.87
CA ILE A 76 21.19 -60.93 37.78
C ILE A 76 22.64 -61.32 37.47
N ASN A 77 23.29 -60.64 36.52
CA ASN A 77 24.69 -60.90 36.17
C ASN A 77 25.66 -60.63 37.32
N VAL A 78 25.42 -59.62 38.17
CA VAL A 78 26.27 -59.34 39.34
C VAL A 78 26.13 -60.44 40.41
N VAL A 79 24.92 -60.93 40.64
CA VAL A 79 24.66 -62.02 41.60
C VAL A 79 25.24 -63.35 41.10
N GLU A 80 25.13 -63.63 39.80
CA GLU A 80 25.64 -64.86 39.17
C GLU A 80 27.17 -64.85 39.04
N LYS A 81 27.79 -63.68 38.84
CA LYS A 81 29.25 -63.50 38.90
C LYS A 81 29.84 -63.82 40.29
N ASN A 82 29.09 -63.54 41.36
CA ASN A 82 29.52 -63.81 42.73
C ASN A 82 29.29 -65.26 43.17
N SER A 83 28.50 -66.03 42.41
CA SER A 83 28.19 -67.45 42.67
C SER A 83 28.85 -68.32 41.60
N ALA A 84 30.18 -68.45 41.69
CA ALA A 84 31.04 -69.13 40.72
C ALA A 84 30.83 -70.66 40.63
N SER A 85 29.66 -71.13 40.17
CA SER A 85 29.33 -72.56 40.08
C SER A 85 28.99 -73.05 38.67
N ARG A 86 28.66 -72.19 37.69
CA ARG A 86 28.27 -72.65 36.34
C ARG A 86 28.76 -71.71 35.21
N PRO A 87 29.90 -72.01 34.56
CA PRO A 87 30.47 -71.19 33.48
C PRO A 87 29.51 -70.96 32.29
N ALA A 88 28.73 -71.97 31.92
CA ALA A 88 27.79 -71.90 30.79
C ALA A 88 26.59 -70.96 31.03
N ALA A 89 26.21 -70.72 32.29
CA ALA A 89 25.10 -69.81 32.63
C ALA A 89 25.56 -68.35 32.58
N TYR A 90 26.81 -68.09 32.97
CA TYR A 90 27.46 -66.78 32.91
C TYR A 90 27.60 -66.24 31.47
N GLU A 91 27.99 -67.08 30.52
CA GLU A 91 28.07 -66.68 29.10
C GLU A 91 26.67 -66.34 28.53
N GLN A 92 25.65 -67.10 28.93
CA GLN A 92 24.26 -66.86 28.51
C GLN A 92 23.69 -65.57 29.12
N ALA A 93 24.09 -65.22 30.35
CA ALA A 93 23.72 -63.99 31.03
C ALA A 93 24.41 -62.76 30.43
N GLN A 94 25.69 -62.87 30.04
CA GLN A 94 26.41 -61.82 29.31
C GLN A 94 25.80 -61.57 27.92
N MET A 95 25.48 -62.63 27.16
CA MET A 95 24.84 -62.48 25.85
C MET A 95 23.47 -61.79 25.93
N ARG A 96 22.72 -61.99 27.03
CA ARG A 96 21.43 -61.33 27.27
C ARG A 96 21.60 -59.85 27.65
N LEU A 97 22.65 -59.49 28.40
CA LEU A 97 23.00 -58.11 28.73
C LEU A 97 23.35 -57.28 27.48
N PHE A 98 24.17 -57.81 26.58
CA PHE A 98 24.49 -57.15 25.31
C PHE A 98 23.28 -57.02 24.38
N ARG A 99 22.28 -57.89 24.53
CA ARG A 99 20.99 -57.77 23.82
C ARG A 99 20.16 -56.61 24.38
N SER A 100 20.00 -56.52 25.70
CA SER A 100 19.24 -55.43 26.33
C SER A 100 19.90 -54.06 26.18
N GLN A 101 21.23 -53.97 26.20
CA GLN A 101 21.95 -52.71 25.96
C GLN A 101 21.71 -52.15 24.55
N ARG A 102 21.76 -53.01 23.52
CA ARG A 102 21.43 -52.60 22.14
C ARG A 102 19.98 -52.10 22.02
N ASN A 103 19.04 -52.80 22.63
CA ASN A 103 17.63 -52.44 22.64
C ASN A 103 17.38 -51.09 23.33
N LEU A 104 18.12 -50.80 24.42
CA LEU A 104 18.10 -49.51 25.09
C LEU A 104 18.58 -48.38 24.17
N TYR A 105 19.67 -48.59 23.43
CA TYR A 105 20.15 -47.58 22.47
C TYR A 105 19.14 -47.34 21.35
N ILE A 106 18.57 -48.41 20.76
CA ILE A 106 17.61 -48.28 19.66
C ILE A 106 16.36 -47.49 20.13
N SER A 107 15.79 -47.84 21.28
CA SER A 107 14.63 -47.13 21.83
C SER A 107 14.96 -45.69 22.24
N GLY A 108 16.13 -45.46 22.84
CA GLY A 108 16.58 -44.12 23.24
C GLY A 108 16.84 -43.20 22.04
N PHE A 109 17.53 -43.70 21.01
CA PHE A 109 17.75 -42.95 19.78
C PHE A 109 16.45 -42.66 19.04
N SER A 110 15.50 -43.61 19.03
CA SER A 110 14.20 -43.37 18.38
C SER A 110 13.41 -42.28 19.09
N LEU A 111 13.37 -42.31 20.43
CA LEU A 111 12.75 -41.24 21.21
C LEU A 111 13.40 -39.88 20.92
N PHE A 112 14.73 -39.83 20.85
CA PHE A 112 15.46 -38.59 20.52
C PHE A 112 15.14 -38.10 19.11
N PHE A 113 15.23 -38.97 18.10
CA PHE A 113 14.96 -38.60 16.71
C PHE A 113 13.50 -38.20 16.50
N TRP A 114 12.55 -38.81 17.18
CA TRP A 114 11.15 -38.40 17.13
C TRP A 114 10.95 -36.94 17.58
N LEU A 115 11.66 -36.51 18.63
CA LEU A 115 11.64 -35.11 19.09
C LEU A 115 12.29 -34.17 18.07
N VAL A 116 13.43 -34.57 17.50
CA VAL A 116 14.11 -33.81 16.43
C VAL A 116 13.20 -33.68 15.21
N LEU A 117 12.53 -34.75 14.80
CA LEU A 117 11.57 -34.78 13.70
C LEU A 117 10.46 -33.75 13.91
N ARG A 118 9.86 -33.74 15.11
CA ARG A 118 8.83 -32.76 15.46
C ARG A 118 9.35 -31.34 15.37
N ARG A 119 10.55 -31.09 15.88
CA ARG A 119 11.18 -29.76 15.81
C ARG A 119 11.38 -29.32 14.36
N LEU A 120 11.89 -30.21 13.50
CA LEU A 120 12.11 -29.95 12.08
C LEU A 120 10.80 -29.65 11.34
N VAL A 121 9.77 -30.50 11.50
CA VAL A 121 8.47 -30.29 10.84
C VAL A 121 7.83 -28.97 11.26
N THR A 122 7.96 -28.59 12.54
CA THR A 122 7.42 -27.32 13.05
C THR A 122 8.15 -26.13 12.43
N LEU A 123 9.49 -26.18 12.37
CA LEU A 123 10.31 -25.14 11.75
C LEU A 123 10.02 -24.99 10.26
N ILE A 124 9.89 -26.10 9.53
CA ILE A 124 9.54 -26.09 8.10
C ILE A 124 8.16 -25.46 7.89
N THR A 125 7.19 -25.78 8.75
CA THR A 125 5.84 -25.21 8.68
C THR A 125 5.84 -23.70 8.95
N GLN A 126 6.64 -23.23 9.92
CA GLN A 126 6.82 -21.80 10.20
C GLN A 126 7.48 -21.08 9.01
N LEU A 127 8.55 -21.65 8.48
CA LEU A 127 9.26 -21.11 7.32
C LEU A 127 8.34 -21.02 6.09
N ALA A 128 7.51 -22.03 5.86
CA ALA A 128 6.52 -22.02 4.79
C ALA A 128 5.52 -20.85 4.96
N LYS A 129 5.01 -20.62 6.18
CA LYS A 129 4.11 -19.48 6.45
C LYS A 129 4.79 -18.14 6.17
N GLU A 130 6.05 -17.98 6.57
CA GLU A 130 6.80 -16.75 6.31
C GLU A 130 7.03 -16.50 4.82
N ILE A 131 7.34 -17.55 4.04
CA ILE A 131 7.49 -17.44 2.59
C ILE A 131 6.17 -17.01 1.94
N THR A 132 5.02 -17.60 2.34
CA THR A 132 3.70 -17.16 1.87
C THR A 132 3.48 -15.68 2.19
N ASN A 133 3.71 -15.28 3.44
CA ASN A 133 3.47 -13.91 3.88
C ASN A 133 4.36 -12.91 3.12
N LYS A 134 5.64 -13.23 2.92
CA LYS A 134 6.54 -12.42 2.09
C LYS A 134 6.08 -12.33 0.64
N GLY A 135 5.58 -13.43 0.05
CA GLY A 135 5.02 -13.43 -1.30
C GLY A 135 3.77 -12.55 -1.43
N VAL A 136 2.83 -12.68 -0.48
CA VAL A 136 1.61 -11.85 -0.43
C VAL A 136 1.97 -10.38 -0.24
N LEU A 137 2.89 -10.06 0.68
CA LEU A 137 3.36 -8.68 0.91
C LEU A 137 4.02 -8.09 -0.34
N LYS A 138 4.83 -8.88 -1.07
CA LYS A 138 5.45 -8.41 -2.32
C LYS A 138 4.42 -8.12 -3.40
N ILE A 139 3.45 -9.02 -3.60
CA ILE A 139 2.36 -8.81 -4.57
C ILE A 139 1.52 -7.59 -4.17
N GLN A 140 1.23 -7.44 -2.88
CA GLN A 140 0.50 -6.29 -2.36
C GLN A 140 1.25 -4.98 -2.60
N ALA A 141 2.56 -4.94 -2.32
CA ALA A 141 3.41 -3.78 -2.56
C ALA A 141 3.51 -3.43 -4.06
N GLU A 142 3.63 -4.44 -4.94
CA GLU A 142 3.64 -4.24 -6.39
C GLU A 142 2.29 -3.70 -6.89
N ASN A 143 1.18 -4.21 -6.36
CA ASN A 143 -0.16 -3.73 -6.72
C ASN A 143 -0.41 -2.29 -6.22
N THR A 144 -0.02 -1.97 -4.98
CA THR A 144 -0.13 -0.59 -4.46
C THR A 144 0.79 0.37 -5.22
N ASN A 145 1.99 -0.07 -5.60
CA ASN A 145 2.90 0.75 -6.40
C ASN A 145 2.36 0.99 -7.83
N LYS A 146 1.76 -0.04 -8.45
CA LYS A 146 1.07 0.12 -9.75
C LYS A 146 -0.12 1.08 -9.64
N ALA A 147 -0.92 0.99 -8.57
CA ALA A 147 -2.02 1.91 -8.34
C ALA A 147 -1.51 3.35 -8.11
N ALA A 148 -0.50 3.53 -7.27
CA ALA A 148 0.13 4.83 -7.03
C ALA A 148 0.69 5.45 -8.32
N LYS A 149 1.35 4.64 -9.16
CA LYS A 149 1.87 5.11 -10.45
C LYS A 149 0.76 5.57 -11.39
N LYS A 150 -0.36 4.84 -11.44
CA LYS A 150 -1.54 5.26 -12.22
C LYS A 150 -2.11 6.58 -11.71
N PHE A 151 -2.26 6.72 -10.39
CA PHE A 151 -2.73 7.99 -9.80
C PHE A 151 -1.77 9.15 -10.06
N MET A 152 -0.45 8.92 -10.03
CA MET A 152 0.53 9.95 -10.39
C MET A 152 0.41 10.36 -11.86
N GLU A 153 0.31 9.40 -12.78
CA GLU A 153 0.16 9.67 -14.22
C GLU A 153 -1.15 10.40 -14.53
N GLU A 154 -2.25 10.01 -13.90
CA GLU A 154 -3.55 10.68 -14.05
C GLU A 154 -3.51 12.10 -13.48
N ASN A 155 -2.86 12.31 -12.34
CA ASN A 155 -2.70 13.64 -11.74
C ASN A 155 -1.80 14.55 -12.61
N GLU A 156 -0.73 14.01 -13.21
CA GLU A 156 0.07 14.74 -14.19
C GLU A 156 -0.73 15.12 -15.44
N ARG A 157 -1.54 14.20 -15.99
CA ARG A 157 -2.44 14.51 -17.11
C ARG A 157 -3.46 15.58 -16.76
N LEU A 158 -4.09 15.48 -15.59
CA LEU A 158 -5.03 16.49 -15.10
C LEU A 158 -4.35 17.86 -14.96
N LYS A 159 -3.13 17.91 -14.41
CA LYS A 159 -2.35 19.16 -14.33
C LYS A 159 -2.02 19.75 -15.70
N LEU A 160 -1.68 18.91 -16.69
CA LEU A 160 -1.43 19.39 -18.06
C LEU A 160 -2.69 19.95 -18.70
N VAL A 161 -3.84 19.28 -18.53
CA VAL A 161 -5.13 19.77 -19.03
C VAL A 161 -5.50 21.10 -18.36
N LEU A 162 -5.35 21.21 -17.03
CA LEU A 162 -5.60 22.45 -16.30
C LEU A 162 -4.67 23.58 -16.79
N LYS A 163 -3.37 23.32 -16.93
CA LYS A 163 -2.42 24.33 -17.42
C LYS A 163 -2.73 24.79 -18.85
N ASN A 164 -3.16 23.88 -19.72
CA ASN A 164 -3.53 24.21 -21.09
C ASN A 164 -4.85 25.01 -21.13
N ASN A 165 -5.82 24.68 -20.28
CA ASN A 165 -7.05 25.45 -20.15
C ASN A 165 -6.78 26.84 -19.57
N ASP A 166 -5.98 26.95 -18.50
CA ASP A 166 -5.57 28.24 -17.92
C ASP A 166 -4.89 29.12 -18.98
N ASN A 167 -3.94 28.59 -19.76
CA ASN A 167 -3.30 29.35 -20.84
C ASN A 167 -4.29 29.79 -21.93
N THR A 168 -5.32 28.97 -22.19
CA THR A 168 -6.34 29.28 -23.21
C THR A 168 -7.31 30.35 -22.69
N GLU A 169 -7.76 30.24 -21.45
CA GLU A 169 -8.60 31.24 -20.78
C GLU A 169 -7.85 32.57 -20.59
N GLU A 170 -6.59 32.54 -20.17
CA GLU A 170 -5.75 33.72 -19.98
C GLU A 170 -5.55 34.48 -21.30
N HIS A 171 -5.26 33.78 -22.41
CA HIS A 171 -5.11 34.41 -23.72
C HIS A 171 -6.44 34.98 -24.26
N VAL A 172 -7.59 34.34 -23.98
CA VAL A 172 -8.91 34.85 -24.35
C VAL A 172 -9.26 36.10 -23.54
N LEU A 173 -9.01 36.09 -22.22
CA LEU A 173 -9.25 37.23 -21.35
C LEU A 173 -8.32 38.41 -21.65
N GLU A 174 -7.07 38.15 -22.03
CA GLU A 174 -6.12 39.20 -22.40
C GLU A 174 -6.51 39.87 -23.73
N THR A 175 -6.95 39.09 -24.71
CA THR A 175 -7.45 39.63 -25.99
C THR A 175 -8.76 40.40 -25.84
N GLU A 176 -9.65 39.98 -24.95
CA GLU A 176 -10.88 40.70 -24.62
C GLU A 176 -10.60 42.02 -23.87
N ASN A 177 -9.73 42.00 -22.86
CA ASN A 177 -9.31 43.22 -22.16
C ASN A 177 -8.67 44.25 -23.09
N LYS A 178 -7.82 43.79 -24.02
CA LYS A 178 -7.20 44.69 -24.99
C LYS A 178 -8.24 45.39 -25.87
N LYS A 179 -9.25 44.65 -26.37
CA LYS A 179 -10.36 45.23 -27.14
C LYS A 179 -11.17 46.23 -26.30
N LEU A 180 -11.49 45.90 -25.05
CA LEU A 180 -12.22 46.78 -24.16
C LEU A 180 -11.46 48.09 -23.86
N VAL A 181 -10.13 48.02 -23.73
CA VAL A 181 -9.29 49.22 -23.56
C VAL A 181 -9.29 50.09 -24.82
N GLU A 182 -9.18 49.48 -26.00
CA GLU A 182 -9.26 50.21 -27.29
C GLU A 182 -10.62 50.90 -27.47
N ASP A 183 -11.72 50.21 -27.17
CA ASP A 183 -13.07 50.76 -27.25
C ASP A 183 -13.30 51.89 -26.24
N LYS A 184 -12.77 51.74 -25.02
CA LYS A 184 -12.82 52.77 -23.99
C LYS A 184 -12.10 54.04 -24.42
N GLU A 185 -10.92 53.93 -25.02
CA GLU A 185 -10.19 55.11 -25.53
C GLU A 185 -10.92 55.75 -26.71
N ARG A 186 -11.46 54.95 -27.65
CA ARG A 186 -12.30 55.46 -28.75
C ARG A 186 -13.51 56.24 -28.24
N LEU A 187 -14.30 55.64 -27.35
CA LEU A 187 -15.46 56.27 -26.73
C LEU A 187 -15.07 57.56 -25.98
N LYS A 188 -13.95 57.56 -25.27
CA LYS A 188 -13.43 58.76 -24.60
C LYS A 188 -13.06 59.87 -25.58
N THR A 189 -12.46 59.52 -26.73
CA THR A 189 -12.16 60.49 -27.78
C THR A 189 -13.42 61.06 -28.43
N GLU A 190 -14.44 60.23 -28.66
CA GLU A 190 -15.73 60.66 -29.21
C GLU A 190 -16.48 61.55 -28.22
N LEU A 191 -16.50 61.17 -26.93
CA LEU A 191 -17.08 61.97 -25.87
C LEU A 191 -16.41 63.34 -25.77
N LYS A 192 -15.07 63.39 -25.88
CA LYS A 192 -14.32 64.66 -25.87
C LYS A 192 -14.68 65.52 -27.09
N LYS A 193 -14.73 64.95 -28.29
CA LYS A 193 -15.14 65.66 -29.51
C LYS A 193 -16.57 66.19 -29.40
N ALA A 194 -17.50 65.38 -28.90
CA ALA A 194 -18.89 65.78 -28.70
C ALA A 194 -19.01 66.89 -27.64
N SER A 195 -18.25 66.79 -26.55
CA SER A 195 -18.17 67.83 -25.51
C SER A 195 -17.62 69.14 -26.05
N ASP A 196 -16.54 69.11 -26.85
CA ASP A 196 -15.95 70.30 -27.47
C ASP A 196 -16.92 70.94 -28.48
N ALA A 197 -17.63 70.11 -29.26
CA ALA A 197 -18.66 70.57 -30.18
C ALA A 197 -19.86 71.22 -29.45
N LEU A 198 -20.29 70.64 -28.33
CA LEU A 198 -21.35 71.19 -27.49
C LEU A 198 -20.92 72.52 -26.88
N PHE A 199 -19.70 72.62 -26.34
CA PHE A 199 -19.16 73.88 -25.81
C PHE A 199 -19.10 74.98 -26.87
N LYS A 200 -18.69 74.65 -28.10
CA LYS A 200 -18.70 75.58 -29.24
C LYS A 200 -20.13 76.03 -29.58
N ALA A 201 -21.07 75.09 -29.69
CA ALA A 201 -22.47 75.41 -29.95
C ALA A 201 -23.09 76.30 -28.84
N GLN A 202 -22.73 76.05 -27.58
CA GLN A 202 -23.20 76.86 -26.45
C GLN A 202 -22.65 78.30 -26.51
N ASN A 203 -21.38 78.48 -26.89
CA ASN A 203 -20.79 79.80 -27.12
C ASN A 203 -21.45 80.51 -28.31
N ASP A 204 -21.70 79.79 -29.41
CA ASP A 204 -22.39 80.33 -30.58
C ASP A 204 -23.81 80.80 -30.21
N VAL A 205 -24.56 80.02 -29.43
CA VAL A 205 -25.88 80.43 -28.89
C VAL A 205 -25.77 81.66 -28.00
N MET A 206 -24.76 81.74 -27.13
CA MET A 206 -24.55 82.91 -26.26
C MET A 206 -24.23 84.17 -27.07
N THR A 207 -23.39 84.07 -28.11
CA THR A 207 -23.08 85.19 -29.00
C THR A 207 -24.29 85.63 -29.81
N MET A 208 -25.08 84.69 -30.34
CA MET A 208 -26.35 84.98 -31.01
C MET A 208 -27.35 85.67 -30.09
N LYS A 209 -27.43 85.26 -28.82
CA LYS A 209 -28.28 85.92 -27.81
C LYS A 209 -27.86 87.37 -27.59
N ILE A 210 -26.56 87.63 -27.40
CA ILE A 210 -26.03 88.99 -27.22
C ILE A 210 -26.27 89.84 -28.47
N GLN A 211 -26.09 89.27 -29.68
CA GLN A 211 -26.38 89.96 -30.93
C GLN A 211 -27.87 90.28 -31.08
N SER A 212 -28.77 89.35 -30.73
CA SER A 212 -30.22 89.56 -30.75
C SER A 212 -30.64 90.65 -29.75
N GLU A 213 -30.10 90.66 -28.54
CA GLU A 213 -30.35 91.71 -27.54
C GLU A 213 -29.85 93.08 -28.01
N ARG A 214 -28.66 93.15 -28.64
CA ARG A 214 -28.14 94.38 -29.24
C ARG A 214 -29.02 94.88 -30.39
N LEU A 215 -29.45 93.97 -31.27
CA LEU A 215 -30.32 94.29 -32.40
C LEU A 215 -31.68 94.80 -31.92
N SER A 216 -32.27 94.19 -30.89
CA SER A 216 -33.52 94.66 -30.28
C SER A 216 -33.38 96.08 -29.72
N LYS A 217 -32.26 96.39 -29.06
CA LYS A 217 -32.01 97.75 -28.53
C LYS A 217 -31.86 98.80 -29.62
N GLU A 218 -31.14 98.49 -30.70
CA GLU A 218 -31.02 99.39 -31.86
C GLU A 218 -32.38 99.57 -32.56
N TYR A 219 -33.18 98.51 -32.65
CA TYR A 219 -34.54 98.58 -33.17
C TYR A 219 -35.45 99.49 -32.34
N ASP A 220 -35.43 99.35 -31.01
CA ASP A 220 -36.17 100.22 -30.09
C ASP A 220 -35.72 101.68 -30.18
N ARG A 221 -34.41 101.91 -30.33
CA ARG A 221 -33.84 103.25 -30.52
C ARG A 221 -34.31 103.89 -31.82
N LEU A 222 -34.29 103.14 -32.92
CA LEU A 222 -34.73 103.62 -34.24
C LEU A 222 -36.23 103.98 -34.24
N LEU A 223 -37.07 103.15 -33.58
CA LEU A 223 -38.49 103.45 -33.37
C LEU A 223 -38.69 104.74 -32.58
N LYS A 224 -37.87 104.97 -31.54
CA LYS A 224 -37.92 106.20 -30.74
C LYS A 224 -37.53 107.43 -31.55
N GLU A 225 -36.43 107.38 -32.29
CA GLU A 225 -36.00 108.47 -33.19
C GLU A 225 -37.07 108.77 -34.26
N HIS A 226 -37.69 107.73 -34.85
CA HIS A 226 -38.82 107.91 -35.77
C HIS A 226 -40.03 108.59 -35.11
N SER A 227 -40.36 108.22 -33.86
CA SER A 227 -41.47 108.84 -33.13
C SER A 227 -41.20 110.31 -32.79
N GLU A 228 -39.96 110.66 -32.46
CA GLU A 228 -39.54 112.04 -32.16
C GLU A 228 -39.58 112.92 -33.40
N LEU A 229 -39.17 112.40 -34.57
CA LEU A 229 -39.26 113.10 -35.85
C LEU A 229 -40.72 113.36 -36.28
N GLN A 230 -41.63 112.38 -36.09
CA GLN A 230 -43.06 112.56 -36.38
C GLN A 230 -43.73 113.61 -35.50
N VAL A 231 -43.30 113.76 -34.24
CA VAL A 231 -43.80 114.82 -33.35
C VAL A 231 -43.17 116.17 -33.71
N GLY A 232 -41.90 116.21 -34.10
CA GLY A 232 -41.21 117.42 -34.56
C GLY A 232 -41.82 118.04 -35.82
N ASP A 233 -42.20 117.24 -36.80
CA ASP A 233 -42.88 117.71 -38.02
C ASP A 233 -44.28 118.31 -37.73
N MET A 234 -44.94 117.88 -36.65
CA MET A 234 -46.24 118.38 -36.23
C MET A 234 -46.17 119.77 -35.56
N TYR A 235 -45.01 120.16 -35.01
CA TYR A 235 -44.79 121.49 -34.41
C TYR A 235 -44.31 122.54 -35.42
N LEU A 236 -43.84 122.13 -36.61
CA LEU A 236 -43.44 123.03 -37.70
C LEU A 236 -44.58 123.37 -38.68
N SER A 237 -45.78 122.77 -38.51
CA SER A 237 -46.96 123.03 -39.34
C SER A 237 -48.06 123.87 -38.66
N MET A 238 -47.75 124.62 -37.60
CA MET A 238 -48.68 125.46 -36.85
C MET A 238 -48.26 126.93 -36.82
#